data_AF-A0A7T3CER8-F1
#
_entry.id   AF-A0A7T3CER8-F1
#
_cell.length_a   1.000
_cell.length_b   1.000
_cell.length_c   1.000
_cell.angle_alpha   90.00
_cell.angle_beta   90.00
_cell.angle_gamma   90.00
#
_symmetry.space_group_name_H-M   'P 1'
#
loop_
_entity.id
_entity.type
_entity.pdbx_description
1 polymer ?
#
loop_
_entity_poly.entity_id
_entity_poly.type
_entity_poly.pdbx_seq_one_letter_code
_entity_poly.pdbx_strand_id
1 'polypeptide(L)'
;MAGRRRRSTEQTEGQEQFLFSLDLAEFAEPAGGDADAETAVQQPSAPQRPADAAPSVMPAQAPGSGASGSEAPGQGASTPRETPRPADVVGKDAEAEPHEEAMTRAERAASRRQGPEYLLDRARRVFHRALIDERVLVTRPGSGVPSNADTGSGSSLRYARAIAEGIGAVEAHPRSPGHSAGRSFERAVAAYLQAVLQALDGIRPGEWTVRRLGDRGADGTIRDASEIFEQYEHLAALREIVEGSRDLRAVLGAEAELLAPDVVVMRSPLSDRDLNAVTRLVDPLGPLASASPLRSAVQPKPLLHAVVSCRWTLRSDRAQQAKAEAQQLIRNRRGRAPHLVMVTGEPMPSRLAAVALGTGELDCVYHFALHELMDAIDPAVDPAGAELMHTMVQGRRLRDISDLPLDLAI
;
A
#
# COMPACT_ATOMS: atom_id res chain seq x y z
N MET A 1 40.60 20.43 16.33
CA MET A 1 39.28 19.77 16.51
C MET A 1 38.50 19.62 15.18
N ALA A 2 39.14 19.18 14.09
CA ALA A 2 38.52 19.16 12.75
C ALA A 2 38.30 17.74 12.17
N GLY A 3 38.41 16.68 12.99
CA GLY A 3 38.44 15.29 12.50
C GLY A 3 37.19 14.44 12.76
N ARG A 4 36.13 14.97 13.40
CA ARG A 4 35.02 14.13 13.90
C ARG A 4 33.67 14.30 13.18
N ARG A 5 33.54 15.24 12.24
CA ARG A 5 32.27 15.54 11.54
C ARG A 5 32.13 14.90 10.14
N ARG A 6 33.19 14.39 9.52
CA ARG A 6 33.09 13.76 8.18
C ARG A 6 32.66 12.28 8.19
N ARG A 7 32.93 11.53 9.26
CA ARG A 7 32.60 10.09 9.32
C ARG A 7 31.11 9.78 9.49
N SER A 8 30.28 10.72 9.99
CA SER A 8 28.85 10.45 10.17
C SER A 8 28.03 10.68 8.90
N THR A 9 28.40 11.66 8.08
CA THR A 9 27.76 11.92 6.79
C THR A 9 28.11 10.85 5.76
N GLU A 10 29.38 10.44 5.67
CA GLU A 10 29.81 9.36 4.74
C GLU A 10 29.21 7.99 5.09
N GLN A 11 28.94 7.71 6.37
CA GLN A 11 28.25 6.47 6.77
C GLN A 11 26.74 6.50 6.50
N THR A 12 26.12 7.68 6.46
CA THR A 12 24.68 7.81 6.15
C THR A 12 24.47 7.78 4.63
N GLU A 13 25.32 8.47 3.87
CA GLU A 13 25.32 8.45 2.39
C GLU A 13 25.73 7.07 1.83
N GLY A 14 26.71 6.39 2.44
CA GLY A 14 27.12 5.03 2.03
C GLY A 14 26.10 3.94 2.37
N GLN A 15 25.19 4.17 3.33
CA GLN A 15 24.09 3.27 3.67
C GLN A 15 22.82 3.55 2.85
N GLU A 16 22.65 4.78 2.36
CA GLU A 16 21.62 5.13 1.38
C GLU A 16 21.94 4.50 0.01
N GLN A 17 23.22 4.49 -0.40
CA GLN A 17 23.64 3.90 -1.69
C GLN A 17 23.38 2.38 -1.81
N PHE A 18 23.34 1.62 -0.71
CA PHE A 18 23.06 0.18 -0.78
C PHE A 18 21.58 -0.13 -1.04
N LEU A 19 20.67 0.73 -0.55
CA LEU A 19 19.22 0.63 -0.75
C LEU A 19 18.76 1.16 -2.12
N PHE A 20 19.57 2.00 -2.77
CA PHE A 20 19.33 2.45 -4.16
C PHE A 20 19.83 1.47 -5.23
N SER A 21 20.48 0.35 -4.85
CA SER A 21 20.78 -0.74 -5.79
C SER A 21 19.55 -1.62 -6.12
N LEU A 22 18.38 -1.26 -5.57
CA LEU A 22 17.07 -1.79 -5.92
C LEU A 22 16.61 -1.31 -7.30
N ASP A 23 17.50 -1.35 -8.29
CA ASP A 23 17.17 -0.95 -9.65
C ASP A 23 16.32 -2.07 -10.28
N LEU A 24 15.01 -1.98 -10.07
CA LEU A 24 14.01 -2.79 -10.75
C LEU A 24 13.83 -2.33 -12.22
N ALA A 25 14.55 -1.30 -12.67
CA ALA A 25 14.37 -0.69 -14.00
C ALA A 25 14.92 -1.52 -15.16
N GLU A 26 15.60 -2.64 -14.93
CA GLU A 26 16.14 -3.52 -15.98
C GLU A 26 15.09 -4.16 -16.92
N PHE A 27 13.79 -3.89 -16.74
CA PHE A 27 12.72 -4.40 -17.61
C PHE A 27 11.88 -3.33 -18.30
N ALA A 28 12.31 -2.06 -18.30
CA ALA A 28 11.87 -1.16 -19.36
C ALA A 28 12.62 -1.54 -20.65
N GLU A 29 12.17 -2.60 -21.33
CA GLU A 29 12.61 -2.91 -22.69
C GLU A 29 12.52 -1.62 -23.52
N PRO A 30 13.62 -1.17 -24.15
CA PRO A 30 13.56 -0.01 -25.03
C PRO A 30 12.61 -0.37 -26.16
N ALA A 31 11.63 0.49 -26.44
CA ALA A 31 10.88 0.44 -27.68
C ALA A 31 11.91 0.48 -28.82
N GLY A 32 12.21 -0.69 -29.39
CA GLY A 32 13.26 -0.87 -30.36
C GLY A 32 13.02 0.01 -31.58
N GLY A 33 13.93 0.95 -31.79
CA GLY A 33 14.21 1.48 -33.11
C GLY A 33 15.34 0.65 -33.72
N ASP A 34 15.13 0.14 -34.92
CA ASP A 34 15.96 0.52 -36.07
C ASP A 34 15.38 0.06 -37.41
N ALA A 35 15.40 1.04 -38.32
CA ALA A 35 15.63 0.99 -39.77
C ALA A 35 14.69 0.25 -40.75
N ASP A 36 14.06 1.10 -41.57
CA ASP A 36 13.98 1.03 -43.04
C ASP A 36 13.34 -0.19 -43.73
N ALA A 37 12.10 0.03 -44.19
CA ALA A 37 11.67 -0.42 -45.51
C ALA A 37 10.61 0.55 -46.08
N GLU A 38 10.99 1.29 -47.11
CA GLU A 38 10.06 1.98 -48.01
C GLU A 38 9.06 0.97 -48.59
N THR A 39 7.77 1.22 -48.42
CA THR A 39 6.76 0.83 -49.41
C THR A 39 5.50 1.67 -49.22
N ALA A 40 5.25 2.53 -50.20
CA ALA A 40 4.08 3.38 -50.27
C ALA A 40 2.81 2.55 -50.49
N VAL A 41 1.85 2.57 -49.56
CA VAL A 41 0.44 2.26 -49.83
C VAL A 41 -0.49 3.10 -48.94
N GLN A 42 -1.32 3.88 -49.65
CA GLN A 42 -2.56 4.60 -49.34
C GLN A 42 -3.23 4.47 -47.94
N GLN A 43 -3.55 5.65 -47.38
CA GLN A 43 -4.54 5.86 -46.31
C GLN A 43 -5.94 5.34 -46.69
N PRO A 44 -6.73 4.86 -45.72
CA PRO A 44 -8.16 5.01 -45.74
C PRO A 44 -8.65 6.00 -44.68
N SER A 45 -9.50 6.88 -45.16
CA SER A 45 -10.15 8.02 -44.53
C SER A 45 -11.04 7.66 -43.34
N ALA A 46 -11.03 8.52 -42.31
CA ALA A 46 -12.02 8.51 -41.24
C ALA A 46 -13.42 8.87 -41.78
N PRO A 47 -14.50 8.21 -41.33
CA PRO A 47 -15.85 8.63 -41.66
C PRO A 47 -16.29 9.79 -40.76
N GLN A 48 -16.47 10.97 -41.36
CA GLN A 48 -17.24 12.09 -40.82
C GLN A 48 -18.72 11.70 -40.71
N ARG A 49 -19.39 12.09 -39.62
CA ARG A 49 -20.84 12.36 -39.63
C ARG A 49 -21.19 13.65 -38.89
N PRO A 50 -22.22 14.37 -39.37
CA PRO A 50 -22.40 15.79 -39.11
C PRO A 50 -23.22 16.10 -37.87
N ALA A 51 -23.04 17.33 -37.38
CA ALA A 51 -23.91 18.04 -36.46
C ALA A 51 -25.24 18.42 -37.14
N ASP A 52 -26.36 18.29 -36.42
CA ASP A 52 -27.19 19.42 -35.99
C ASP A 52 -28.59 18.98 -35.50
N ALA A 53 -29.14 19.82 -34.61
CA ALA A 53 -30.52 19.96 -34.16
C ALA A 53 -30.94 19.31 -32.82
N ALA A 54 -30.96 20.16 -31.78
CA ALA A 54 -31.98 20.18 -30.73
C ALA A 54 -32.79 21.49 -30.90
N PRO A 55 -33.86 21.81 -30.12
CA PRO A 55 -34.51 21.03 -29.05
C PRO A 55 -36.06 21.03 -29.15
N SER A 56 -36.74 20.25 -28.31
CA SER A 56 -38.11 20.59 -27.88
C SER A 56 -38.48 20.04 -26.49
N VAL A 57 -39.18 20.91 -25.77
CA VAL A 57 -39.59 20.98 -24.37
C VAL A 57 -40.65 19.92 -23.98
N MET A 58 -40.48 19.33 -22.77
CA MET A 58 -41.43 18.94 -21.67
C MET A 58 -42.97 18.91 -21.93
N PRO A 59 -43.82 18.15 -21.18
CA PRO A 59 -43.69 17.96 -19.72
C PRO A 59 -44.14 16.61 -19.09
N ALA A 60 -43.92 16.57 -17.77
CA ALA A 60 -44.24 15.54 -16.80
C ALA A 60 -45.74 15.26 -16.60
N GLN A 61 -46.08 14.04 -16.14
CA GLN A 61 -47.16 13.76 -15.19
C GLN A 61 -47.08 12.33 -14.62
N ALA A 62 -47.19 12.24 -13.29
CA ALA A 62 -47.67 11.11 -12.48
C ALA A 62 -48.72 11.73 -11.51
N PRO A 63 -49.44 11.00 -10.64
CA PRO A 63 -49.49 9.55 -10.39
C PRO A 63 -50.94 8.98 -10.34
N GLY A 64 -51.09 7.65 -10.21
CA GLY A 64 -52.39 7.01 -10.02
C GLY A 64 -52.30 5.61 -9.41
N SER A 65 -52.86 5.49 -8.21
CA SER A 65 -53.06 4.31 -7.36
C SER A 65 -53.97 3.23 -7.96
N GLY A 66 -53.82 1.97 -7.53
CA GLY A 66 -54.88 0.97 -7.64
C GLY A 66 -54.40 -0.48 -7.52
N ALA A 67 -55.08 -1.26 -6.70
CA ALA A 67 -54.64 -2.50 -6.08
C ALA A 67 -55.09 -3.79 -6.80
N SER A 68 -54.45 -4.90 -6.38
CA SER A 68 -54.94 -6.29 -6.28
C SER A 68 -55.42 -7.04 -7.53
N GLY A 69 -54.88 -8.24 -7.74
CA GLY A 69 -55.47 -9.29 -8.57
C GLY A 69 -54.51 -10.45 -8.80
N SER A 70 -54.73 -11.56 -8.11
CA SER A 70 -54.07 -12.85 -8.29
C SER A 70 -54.34 -13.45 -9.67
N GLU A 71 -53.35 -14.12 -10.26
CA GLU A 71 -53.43 -15.51 -10.77
C GLU A 71 -52.26 -15.82 -11.71
N ALA A 72 -51.51 -16.87 -11.37
CA ALA A 72 -50.66 -17.66 -12.27
C ALA A 72 -51.48 -18.89 -12.74
N PRO A 73 -51.07 -19.72 -13.72
CA PRO A 73 -49.74 -19.82 -14.32
C PRO A 73 -49.69 -19.95 -15.86
N GLY A 74 -48.57 -19.52 -16.45
CA GLY A 74 -48.26 -19.74 -17.86
C GLY A 74 -46.80 -20.14 -18.03
N GLN A 75 -46.58 -21.38 -18.43
CA GLN A 75 -45.28 -21.96 -18.74
C GLN A 75 -44.65 -21.26 -19.95
N GLY A 76 -43.39 -20.84 -19.81
CA GLY A 76 -42.59 -20.28 -20.89
C GLY A 76 -41.11 -20.47 -20.58
N ALA A 77 -40.55 -21.57 -21.07
CA ALA A 77 -39.14 -21.89 -20.97
C ALA A 77 -38.31 -20.82 -21.69
N SER A 78 -37.41 -20.17 -20.96
CA SER A 78 -36.28 -19.42 -21.54
C SER A 78 -35.03 -19.75 -20.74
N THR A 79 -34.00 -20.10 -21.49
CA THR A 79 -32.73 -20.70 -21.08
C THR A 79 -31.88 -19.75 -20.23
N PRO A 80 -31.22 -20.21 -19.15
CA PRO A 80 -30.22 -19.41 -18.46
C PRO A 80 -28.97 -19.29 -19.33
N ARG A 81 -28.47 -18.06 -19.52
CA ARG A 81 -27.13 -17.78 -20.04
C ARG A 81 -26.09 -18.48 -19.13
N GLU A 82 -25.34 -19.42 -19.70
CA GLU A 82 -24.16 -19.99 -19.07
C GLU A 82 -23.15 -18.87 -18.76
N THR A 83 -22.83 -18.72 -17.48
CA THR A 83 -21.60 -18.09 -17.02
C THR A 83 -20.41 -18.96 -17.46
N PRO A 84 -19.32 -18.40 -17.99
CA PRO A 84 -18.17 -19.21 -18.37
C PRO A 84 -17.54 -19.82 -17.11
N ARG A 85 -17.47 -21.15 -17.06
CA ARG A 85 -16.72 -21.89 -16.04
C ARG A 85 -15.24 -21.54 -16.19
N PRO A 86 -14.49 -21.37 -15.08
CA PRO A 86 -13.04 -21.28 -15.17
C PRO A 86 -12.53 -22.58 -15.82
N ALA A 87 -11.64 -22.44 -16.80
CA ALA A 87 -11.05 -23.57 -17.50
C ALA A 87 -10.45 -24.55 -16.49
N ASP A 88 -10.87 -25.81 -16.58
CA ASP A 88 -10.32 -26.94 -15.85
C ASP A 88 -8.83 -27.08 -16.18
N VAL A 89 -7.96 -26.49 -15.35
CA VAL A 89 -6.58 -26.97 -15.20
C VAL A 89 -6.65 -28.12 -14.20
N VAL A 90 -7.13 -29.28 -14.66
CA VAL A 90 -6.86 -30.56 -13.99
C VAL A 90 -5.41 -30.89 -14.32
N GLY A 91 -4.49 -30.28 -13.57
CA GLY A 91 -3.15 -30.80 -13.42
C GLY A 91 -3.27 -32.09 -12.63
N LYS A 92 -2.79 -33.20 -13.20
CA LYS A 92 -2.61 -34.47 -12.48
C LYS A 92 -1.93 -34.18 -11.14
N ASP A 93 -2.45 -34.73 -10.06
CA ASP A 93 -1.75 -34.85 -8.79
C ASP A 93 -0.46 -35.65 -9.03
N ALA A 94 0.60 -34.94 -9.39
CA ALA A 94 1.95 -35.46 -9.35
C ALA A 94 2.35 -35.50 -7.88
N GLU A 95 2.71 -36.68 -7.38
CA GLU A 95 3.30 -36.85 -6.06
C GLU A 95 4.41 -35.81 -5.89
N ALA A 96 4.26 -34.91 -4.92
CA ALA A 96 5.21 -33.81 -4.70
C ALA A 96 6.57 -34.42 -4.40
N GLU A 97 7.60 -34.04 -5.17
CA GLU A 97 8.96 -34.48 -4.86
C GLU A 97 9.37 -33.95 -3.47
N PRO A 98 10.19 -34.68 -2.69
CA PRO A 98 10.51 -34.33 -1.31
C PRO A 98 11.17 -32.94 -1.13
N HIS A 99 11.70 -32.35 -2.21
CA HIS A 99 12.18 -30.96 -2.23
C HIS A 99 11.06 -29.91 -2.34
N GLU A 100 9.91 -30.23 -2.95
CA GLU A 100 8.76 -29.33 -3.01
C GLU A 100 8.06 -29.20 -1.65
N GLU A 101 8.05 -30.26 -0.84
CA GLU A 101 7.42 -30.24 0.49
C GLU A 101 8.02 -29.20 1.44
N ALA A 102 9.31 -28.88 1.29
CA ALA A 102 10.02 -27.88 2.08
C ALA A 102 9.85 -26.44 1.57
N MET A 103 9.38 -26.24 0.34
CA MET A 103 9.17 -24.90 -0.24
C MET A 103 7.88 -24.27 0.26
N THR A 104 7.89 -22.96 0.50
CA THR A 104 6.69 -22.16 0.78
C THR A 104 5.75 -22.16 -0.42
N ARG A 105 4.46 -21.85 -0.20
CA ARG A 105 3.49 -21.73 -1.31
C ARG A 105 3.94 -20.76 -2.40
N ALA A 106 4.57 -19.65 -2.01
CA ALA A 106 5.10 -18.66 -2.93
C ALA A 106 6.27 -19.23 -3.77
N GLU A 107 7.19 -19.97 -3.15
CA GLU A 107 8.32 -20.62 -3.83
C GLU A 107 7.88 -21.76 -4.74
N ARG A 108 6.90 -22.57 -4.33
CA ARG A 108 6.29 -23.60 -5.20
C ARG A 108 5.64 -22.95 -6.43
N ALA A 109 4.94 -21.84 -6.23
CA ALA A 109 4.35 -21.10 -7.35
C ALA A 109 5.42 -20.48 -8.27
N ALA A 110 6.55 -20.03 -7.72
CA ALA A 110 7.66 -19.47 -8.49
C ALA A 110 8.44 -20.54 -9.27
N SER A 111 8.78 -21.66 -8.63
CA SER A 111 9.57 -22.76 -9.21
C SER A 111 8.87 -23.48 -10.37
N ARG A 112 7.53 -23.48 -10.38
CA ARG A 112 6.72 -24.09 -11.45
C ARG A 112 6.57 -23.20 -12.69
N ARG A 113 7.11 -21.98 -12.70
CA ARG A 113 6.94 -21.03 -13.82
C ARG A 113 8.02 -21.17 -14.87
N GLN A 114 7.61 -21.12 -16.13
CA GLN A 114 8.48 -20.98 -17.29
C GLN A 114 8.25 -19.57 -17.87
N GLY A 115 9.16 -18.62 -17.61
CA GLY A 115 9.04 -17.23 -18.07
C GLY A 115 9.90 -16.25 -17.26
N PRO A 116 9.96 -14.96 -17.67
CA PRO A 116 10.66 -13.92 -16.91
C PRO A 116 10.00 -13.69 -15.55
N GLU A 117 10.80 -13.27 -14.58
CA GLU A 117 10.38 -13.02 -13.20
C GLU A 117 9.34 -11.87 -13.15
N TYR A 118 8.22 -12.08 -12.46
CA TYR A 118 7.22 -11.02 -12.27
C TYR A 118 7.71 -9.96 -11.29
N LEU A 119 7.47 -8.69 -11.60
CA LEU A 119 7.92 -7.55 -10.79
C LEU A 119 7.53 -7.66 -9.30
N LEU A 120 6.26 -7.97 -9.00
CA LEU A 120 5.80 -8.04 -7.61
C LEU A 120 6.43 -9.21 -6.83
N ASP A 121 6.71 -10.31 -7.52
CA ASP A 121 7.36 -11.49 -6.95
C ASP A 121 8.83 -11.18 -6.61
N ARG A 122 9.55 -10.55 -7.54
CA ARG A 122 10.91 -10.03 -7.33
C ARG A 122 10.94 -9.01 -6.19
N ALA A 123 10.07 -8.00 -6.24
CA ALA A 123 10.01 -6.94 -5.25
C ALA A 123 9.74 -7.47 -3.84
N ARG A 124 8.87 -8.47 -3.70
CA ARG A 124 8.60 -9.15 -2.42
C ARG A 124 9.83 -9.87 -1.88
N ARG A 125 10.51 -10.68 -2.70
CA ARG A 125 11.77 -11.37 -2.30
C ARG A 125 12.85 -10.38 -1.88
N VAL A 126 13.00 -9.32 -2.66
CA VAL A 126 13.99 -8.28 -2.41
C VAL A 126 13.66 -7.50 -1.12
N PHE A 127 12.38 -7.23 -0.86
CA PHE A 127 11.92 -6.67 0.41
C PHE A 127 12.27 -7.58 1.59
N HIS A 128 12.00 -8.89 1.49
CA HIS A 128 12.40 -9.85 2.53
C HIS A 128 13.91 -9.88 2.76
N ARG A 129 14.69 -9.87 1.67
CA ARG A 129 16.15 -9.82 1.76
C ARG A 129 16.63 -8.57 2.47
N ALA A 130 16.06 -7.41 2.16
CA ALA A 130 16.36 -6.16 2.85
C ALA A 130 16.07 -6.24 4.36
N LEU A 131 15.00 -6.92 4.78
CA LEU A 131 14.71 -7.14 6.21
C LEU A 131 15.77 -8.00 6.90
N ILE A 132 16.33 -8.99 6.22
CA ILE A 132 17.42 -9.82 6.74
C ILE A 132 18.72 -8.99 6.85
N ASP A 133 19.10 -8.31 5.77
CA ASP A 133 20.36 -7.55 5.71
C ASP A 133 20.38 -6.37 6.71
N GLU A 134 19.21 -5.76 6.93
CA GLU A 134 19.02 -4.71 7.94
C GLU A 134 18.86 -5.24 9.37
N ARG A 135 18.89 -6.56 9.54
CA ARG A 135 18.69 -7.29 10.81
C ARG A 135 17.35 -6.99 11.48
N VAL A 136 16.32 -6.73 10.68
CA VAL A 136 14.93 -6.63 11.14
C VAL A 136 14.38 -8.03 11.39
N LEU A 137 14.53 -8.95 10.43
CA LEU A 137 14.20 -10.36 10.56
C LEU A 137 15.48 -11.17 10.80
N VAL A 138 15.70 -11.61 12.04
CA VAL A 138 16.85 -12.44 12.43
C VAL A 138 16.43 -13.47 13.47
N THR A 139 17.15 -14.58 13.55
CA THR A 139 17.05 -15.52 14.68
C THR A 139 18.18 -15.25 15.67
N ARG A 140 17.87 -15.20 16.97
CA ARG A 140 18.87 -14.93 18.00
C ARG A 140 19.82 -16.12 18.17
N PRO A 141 21.15 -15.92 18.09
CA PRO A 141 22.13 -16.98 18.28
C PRO A 141 21.89 -17.79 19.57
N GLY A 142 22.02 -19.11 19.47
CA GLY A 142 21.85 -20.05 20.58
C GLY A 142 20.39 -20.37 20.96
N SER A 143 19.50 -19.38 20.97
CA SER A 143 18.07 -19.60 21.31
C SER A 143 17.19 -19.93 20.09
N GLY A 144 17.65 -19.56 18.88
CA GLY A 144 16.87 -19.69 17.64
C GLY A 144 15.54 -18.92 17.70
N VAL A 145 15.43 -17.88 18.54
CA VAL A 145 14.19 -17.11 18.67
C VAL A 145 14.18 -15.98 17.63
N PRO A 146 13.18 -15.93 16.73
CA PRO A 146 13.04 -14.86 15.77
C PRO A 146 12.80 -13.49 16.41
N SER A 147 13.22 -12.43 15.73
CA SER A 147 13.13 -11.05 16.21
C SER A 147 11.70 -10.51 16.35
N ASN A 148 10.73 -11.09 15.64
CA ASN A 148 9.30 -10.75 15.74
C ASN A 148 8.52 -11.65 16.71
N ALA A 149 9.15 -12.63 17.35
CA ALA A 149 8.47 -13.56 18.25
C ALA A 149 8.30 -13.00 19.67
N ASP A 150 7.19 -13.34 20.30
CA ASP A 150 7.00 -13.18 21.74
C ASP A 150 7.51 -14.42 22.49
N THR A 151 8.56 -14.25 23.28
CA THR A 151 9.19 -15.33 24.05
C THR A 151 8.27 -15.94 25.10
N GLY A 152 7.22 -15.23 25.53
CA GLY A 152 6.22 -15.74 26.47
C GLY A 152 5.14 -16.61 25.84
N SER A 153 5.09 -16.70 24.51
CA SER A 153 4.03 -17.41 23.78
C SER A 153 4.60 -18.53 22.91
N GLY A 154 4.27 -19.79 23.26
CA GLY A 154 4.68 -20.96 22.49
C GLY A 154 4.19 -20.91 21.03
N SER A 155 2.95 -20.46 20.79
CA SER A 155 2.42 -20.29 19.42
C SER A 155 3.14 -19.19 18.66
N SER A 156 3.45 -18.06 19.30
CA SER A 156 4.21 -16.98 18.66
C SER A 156 5.59 -17.45 18.20
N LEU A 157 6.28 -18.21 19.06
CA LEU A 157 7.58 -18.80 18.74
C LEU A 157 7.48 -19.77 17.56
N ARG A 158 6.47 -20.65 17.53
CA ARG A 158 6.28 -21.59 16.41
C ARG A 158 6.06 -20.86 15.09
N TYR A 159 5.09 -19.94 15.03
CA TYR A 159 4.77 -19.23 13.79
C TYR A 159 5.93 -18.38 13.30
N ALA A 160 6.56 -17.62 14.21
CA ALA A 160 7.69 -16.79 13.84
C ALA A 160 8.88 -17.63 13.33
N ARG A 161 9.11 -18.83 13.89
CA ARG A 161 10.19 -19.72 13.44
C ARG A 161 9.93 -20.24 12.05
N ALA A 162 8.73 -20.75 11.80
CA ALA A 162 8.34 -21.22 10.48
C ALA A 162 8.45 -20.11 9.41
N ILE A 163 8.03 -18.87 9.75
CA ILE A 163 8.21 -17.72 8.86
C ILE A 163 9.71 -17.42 8.62
N ALA A 164 10.51 -17.39 9.69
CA ALA A 164 11.93 -17.11 9.59
C ALA A 164 12.66 -18.18 8.75
N GLU A 165 12.32 -19.44 8.93
CA GLU A 165 12.84 -20.56 8.13
C GLU A 165 12.40 -20.45 6.67
N GLY A 166 11.11 -20.20 6.40
CA GLY A 166 10.57 -20.07 5.05
C GLY A 166 11.14 -18.87 4.26
N ILE A 167 11.58 -17.82 4.94
CA ILE A 167 12.23 -16.65 4.31
C ILE A 167 13.76 -16.82 4.23
N GLY A 168 14.35 -17.79 4.92
CA GLY A 168 15.79 -17.96 5.00
C GLY A 168 16.49 -16.94 5.90
N ALA A 169 15.86 -16.57 7.02
CA ALA A 169 16.43 -15.68 8.02
C ALA A 169 17.71 -16.28 8.64
N VAL A 170 18.71 -15.44 8.89
CA VAL A 170 20.01 -15.86 9.41
C VAL A 170 20.12 -15.62 10.92
N GLU A 171 21.00 -16.40 11.57
CA GLU A 171 21.37 -16.15 12.96
C GLU A 171 22.16 -14.84 13.06
N ALA A 172 21.61 -13.88 13.79
CA ALA A 172 22.28 -12.62 14.05
C ALA A 172 21.70 -11.92 15.28
N HIS A 173 22.51 -11.08 15.91
CA HIS A 173 22.01 -10.15 16.91
C HIS A 173 21.30 -8.97 16.23
N PRO A 174 20.13 -8.54 16.73
CA PRO A 174 19.49 -7.30 16.31
C PRO A 174 20.46 -6.12 16.39
N ARG A 175 20.29 -5.11 15.53
CA ARG A 175 21.13 -3.91 15.60
C ARG A 175 20.96 -3.19 16.94
N SER A 176 22.03 -2.49 17.34
CA SER A 176 22.15 -1.77 18.62
C SER A 176 20.99 -0.77 18.87
N PRO A 177 20.73 -0.35 20.13
CA PRO A 177 19.54 0.41 20.54
C PRO A 177 19.25 1.76 19.83
N GLY A 178 20.18 2.28 19.03
CA GLY A 178 20.00 3.45 18.16
C GLY A 178 19.45 3.15 16.76
N HIS A 179 19.30 1.88 16.38
CA HIS A 179 18.75 1.40 15.11
C HIS A 179 17.62 0.41 15.43
N SER A 180 16.51 0.91 15.94
CA SER A 180 15.38 0.05 16.31
C SER A 180 14.87 -0.72 15.09
N ALA A 181 14.53 -1.99 15.26
CA ALA A 181 13.93 -2.82 14.21
C ALA A 181 12.71 -2.13 13.56
N GLY A 182 11.96 -1.31 14.30
CA GLY A 182 10.89 -0.47 13.77
C GLY A 182 11.36 0.50 12.69
N ARG A 183 12.42 1.29 12.95
CA ARG A 183 12.92 2.25 11.94
C ARG A 183 13.46 1.57 10.70
N SER A 184 14.18 0.46 10.85
CA SER A 184 14.65 -0.31 9.69
C SER A 184 13.49 -0.95 8.93
N PHE A 185 12.44 -1.39 9.62
CA PHE A 185 11.22 -1.90 8.98
C PHE A 185 10.50 -0.82 8.18
N GLU A 186 10.31 0.38 8.74
CA GLU A 186 9.74 1.53 8.03
C GLU A 186 10.55 1.88 6.78
N ARG A 187 11.88 1.88 6.87
CA ARG A 187 12.78 2.14 5.72
C ARG A 187 12.58 1.09 4.63
N ALA A 188 12.52 -0.19 5.00
CA ALA A 188 12.32 -1.27 4.05
C ALA A 188 10.96 -1.16 3.35
N VAL A 189 9.89 -0.83 4.09
CA VAL A 189 8.54 -0.62 3.52
C VAL A 189 8.54 0.58 2.57
N ALA A 190 9.15 1.70 2.95
CA ALA A 190 9.23 2.89 2.09
C ALA A 190 10.00 2.60 0.80
N ALA A 191 11.15 1.90 0.89
CA ALA A 191 11.96 1.53 -0.27
C ALA A 191 11.21 0.56 -1.20
N TYR A 192 10.54 -0.45 -0.64
CA TYR A 192 9.69 -1.38 -1.39
C TYR A 192 8.60 -0.65 -2.17
N LEU A 193 7.85 0.24 -1.52
CA LEU A 193 6.79 1.00 -2.17
C LEU A 193 7.32 1.96 -3.23
N GLN A 194 8.43 2.65 -2.95
CA GLN A 194 9.06 3.57 -3.92
C GLN A 194 9.46 2.82 -5.20
N ALA A 195 10.06 1.64 -5.08
CA ALA A 195 10.52 0.85 -6.21
C ALA A 195 9.34 0.30 -7.04
N VAL A 196 8.26 -0.14 -6.41
CA VAL A 196 7.11 -0.72 -7.13
C VAL A 196 6.18 0.34 -7.72
N LEU A 197 5.90 1.44 -7.01
CA LEU A 197 4.96 2.47 -7.49
C LEU A 197 5.45 3.17 -8.77
N GLN A 198 6.76 3.27 -8.98
CA GLN A 198 7.33 3.81 -10.22
C GLN A 198 6.91 2.99 -11.44
N ALA A 199 6.75 1.67 -11.29
CA ALA A 199 6.32 0.79 -12.38
C ALA A 199 4.80 0.81 -12.61
N LEU A 200 4.03 1.47 -11.74
CA LEU A 200 2.55 1.51 -11.82
C LEU A 200 2.02 2.73 -12.60
N ASP A 201 2.88 3.52 -13.24
CA ASP A 201 2.47 4.73 -13.98
C ASP A 201 1.43 4.42 -15.08
N GLY A 202 1.53 3.27 -15.76
CA GLY A 202 0.56 2.83 -16.77
C GLY A 202 -0.83 2.48 -16.21
N ILE A 203 -0.96 2.24 -14.90
CA ILE A 203 -2.22 1.90 -14.23
C ILE A 203 -2.76 3.11 -13.48
N ARG A 204 -1.88 3.86 -12.82
CA ARG A 204 -2.23 5.02 -11.99
C ARG A 204 -1.21 6.14 -12.19
N PRO A 205 -1.37 6.94 -13.26
CA PRO A 205 -0.33 7.89 -13.67
C PRO A 205 -0.17 9.04 -12.68
N GLY A 206 1.09 9.44 -12.47
CA GLY A 206 1.42 10.58 -11.64
C GLY A 206 2.84 10.58 -11.11
N GLU A 207 3.28 11.75 -10.65
CA GLU A 207 4.55 11.86 -9.93
C GLU A 207 4.34 11.44 -8.47
N TRP A 208 4.71 10.18 -8.17
CA TRP A 208 4.59 9.58 -6.86
C TRP A 208 5.90 9.69 -6.08
N THR A 209 5.82 10.09 -4.82
CA THR A 209 6.95 10.06 -3.88
C THR A 209 6.56 9.30 -2.62
N VAL A 210 7.43 8.40 -2.18
CA VAL A 210 7.30 7.69 -0.91
C VAL A 210 8.37 8.20 0.07
N ARG A 211 7.98 8.54 1.29
CA ARG A 211 8.92 9.03 2.32
C ARG A 211 8.45 8.64 3.71
N ARG A 212 9.39 8.58 4.66
CA ARG A 212 9.08 8.48 6.09
C ARG A 212 8.81 9.85 6.70
N LEU A 213 7.77 9.96 7.51
CA LEU A 213 7.40 11.20 8.21
C LEU A 213 7.89 11.09 9.66
N GLY A 214 8.95 11.83 9.99
CA GLY A 214 9.71 11.66 11.24
C GLY A 214 11.23 11.68 11.05
N ASP A 215 11.69 11.51 9.80
CA ASP A 215 13.05 11.87 9.43
C ASP A 215 13.20 13.40 9.49
N ARG A 216 14.25 13.86 10.16
CA ARG A 216 14.51 15.29 10.28
C ARG A 216 14.75 15.87 8.89
N GLY A 217 14.11 17.00 8.60
CA GLY A 217 14.46 17.79 7.42
C GLY A 217 15.92 18.24 7.45
N ALA A 218 16.42 18.78 6.33
CA ALA A 218 17.80 19.32 6.25
C ALA A 218 18.08 20.41 7.31
N ASP A 219 17.02 21.06 7.79
CA ASP A 219 16.97 22.08 8.84
C ASP A 219 16.81 21.51 10.26
N GLY A 220 16.68 20.18 10.41
CA GLY A 220 16.59 19.50 11.70
C GLY A 220 15.18 19.43 12.29
N THR A 221 14.17 20.01 11.64
CA THR A 221 12.76 20.03 12.07
C THR A 221 12.04 18.74 11.69
N ILE A 222 11.10 18.31 12.54
CA ILE A 222 10.16 17.23 12.21
C ILE A 222 8.93 17.91 11.65
N ARG A 223 8.73 17.79 10.34
CA ARG A 223 7.51 18.29 9.69
C ARG A 223 6.42 17.25 9.86
N ASP A 224 5.20 17.70 10.06
CA ASP A 224 4.03 16.84 10.14
C ASP A 224 3.17 16.91 8.88
N ALA A 225 2.06 16.18 8.87
CA ALA A 225 1.15 16.19 7.73
C ALA A 225 0.57 17.59 7.41
N SER A 226 0.40 18.46 8.40
CA SER A 226 -0.17 19.82 8.23
C SER A 226 0.80 20.78 7.54
N GLU A 227 2.10 20.58 7.69
CA GLU A 227 3.12 21.38 7.01
C GLU A 227 3.35 20.94 5.57
N ILE A 228 3.12 19.65 5.28
CA ILE A 228 3.51 19.04 4.00
C ILE A 228 2.33 18.94 3.03
N PHE A 229 1.14 18.58 3.49
CA PHE A 229 0.05 18.19 2.61
C PHE A 229 -1.08 19.22 2.55
N GLU A 230 -1.62 19.39 1.35
CA GLU A 230 -2.76 20.29 1.09
C GLU A 230 -3.96 19.93 1.97
N GLN A 231 -4.32 18.65 2.07
CA GLN A 231 -5.56 18.23 2.75
C GLN A 231 -5.61 18.57 4.25
N TYR A 232 -4.44 18.79 4.85
CA TYR A 232 -4.27 18.97 6.29
C TYR A 232 -3.68 20.33 6.66
N GLU A 233 -3.49 21.23 5.70
CA GLU A 233 -2.77 22.48 5.93
C GLU A 233 -3.39 23.40 6.98
N HIS A 234 -4.72 23.35 7.10
CA HIS A 234 -5.49 24.13 8.05
C HIS A 234 -5.18 23.77 9.51
N LEU A 235 -4.62 22.59 9.78
CA LEU A 235 -4.27 22.16 11.12
C LEU A 235 -3.10 22.94 11.71
N ALA A 236 -2.20 23.48 10.86
CA ALA A 236 -1.12 24.35 11.33
C ALA A 236 -1.68 25.62 12.00
N ALA A 237 -2.66 26.26 11.37
CA ALA A 237 -3.35 27.42 11.93
C ALA A 237 -4.19 27.07 13.16
N LEU A 238 -4.86 25.90 13.15
CA LEU A 238 -5.61 25.41 14.31
C LEU A 238 -4.69 25.23 15.53
N ARG A 239 -3.50 24.65 15.32
CA ARG A 239 -2.52 24.43 16.38
C ARG A 239 -2.08 25.74 17.03
N GLU A 240 -1.74 26.74 16.23
CA GLU A 240 -1.36 28.07 16.75
C GLU A 240 -2.46 28.69 17.62
N ILE A 241 -3.72 28.60 17.18
CA ILE A 241 -4.88 29.10 17.93
C ILE A 241 -5.07 28.32 19.23
N VAL A 242 -4.95 26.99 19.18
CA VAL A 242 -5.10 26.11 20.34
C VAL A 242 -3.99 26.41 21.34
N GLU A 243 -2.72 26.44 20.92
CA GLU A 243 -1.56 26.72 21.79
C GLU A 243 -1.67 28.08 22.52
N GLY A 244 -2.21 29.09 21.84
CA GLY A 244 -2.47 30.42 22.41
C GLY A 244 -3.55 30.47 23.50
N SER A 245 -4.38 29.42 23.66
CA SER A 245 -5.48 29.40 24.62
C SER A 245 -5.40 28.20 25.57
N ARG A 246 -5.43 28.47 26.88
CA ARG A 246 -5.43 27.41 27.90
C ARG A 246 -6.71 26.56 27.84
N ASP A 247 -7.85 27.19 27.59
CA ASP A 247 -9.15 26.51 27.53
C ASP A 247 -9.26 25.66 26.26
N LEU A 248 -8.79 26.16 25.11
CA LEU A 248 -8.76 25.38 23.89
C LEU A 248 -7.76 24.21 23.97
N ARG A 249 -6.60 24.38 24.61
CA ARG A 249 -5.70 23.23 24.86
C ARG A 249 -6.35 22.15 25.70
N ALA A 250 -7.15 22.51 26.69
CA ALA A 250 -7.81 21.53 27.56
C ALA A 250 -8.84 20.67 26.79
N VAL A 251 -9.42 21.19 25.72
CA VAL A 251 -10.48 20.52 24.94
C VAL A 251 -9.97 19.92 23.64
N LEU A 252 -9.12 20.65 22.91
CA LEU A 252 -8.68 20.36 21.54
C LEU A 252 -7.18 20.05 21.43
N GLY A 253 -6.41 20.07 22.53
CA GLY A 253 -4.97 19.87 22.50
C GLY A 253 -4.54 18.60 21.77
N ALA A 254 -5.24 17.49 22.02
CA ALA A 254 -4.97 16.20 21.37
C ALA A 254 -5.35 16.16 19.88
N GLU A 255 -6.29 17.00 19.43
CA GLU A 255 -6.68 17.08 18.01
C GLU A 255 -5.79 18.03 17.21
N ALA A 256 -5.14 18.98 17.90
CA ALA A 256 -4.18 19.91 17.34
C ALA A 256 -2.76 19.32 17.22
N GLU A 257 -2.44 18.27 17.98
CA GLU A 257 -1.12 17.63 18.00
C GLU A 257 -0.82 16.78 16.76
N LEU A 258 0.48 16.59 16.50
CA LEU A 258 1.05 16.06 15.27
C LEU A 258 0.47 14.71 14.85
N LEU A 259 0.03 14.66 13.61
CA LEU A 259 -0.10 13.41 12.88
C LEU A 259 1.22 13.10 12.17
N ALA A 260 2.05 12.25 12.78
CA ALA A 260 3.34 11.80 12.25
C ALA A 260 3.23 10.34 11.77
N PRO A 261 2.63 10.10 10.59
CA PRO A 261 2.54 8.75 10.02
C PRO A 261 3.92 8.19 9.69
N ASP A 262 4.13 6.88 9.87
CA ASP A 262 5.48 6.32 9.71
C ASP A 262 5.99 6.44 8.26
N VAL A 263 5.21 5.96 7.28
CA VAL A 263 5.50 6.04 5.85
C VAL A 263 4.32 6.68 5.13
N VAL A 264 4.59 7.57 4.19
CA VAL A 264 3.59 8.24 3.36
C VAL A 264 3.89 8.11 1.89
N VAL A 265 2.82 7.96 1.11
CA VAL A 265 2.82 8.06 -0.35
C VAL A 265 2.12 9.35 -0.71
N MET A 266 2.76 10.17 -1.53
CA MET A 266 2.25 11.47 -1.92
C MET A 266 2.35 11.67 -3.43
N ARG A 267 1.45 12.51 -3.95
CA ARG A 267 1.38 12.87 -5.37
C ARG A 267 1.62 14.36 -5.55
N SER A 268 2.50 14.73 -6.48
CA SER A 268 2.65 16.14 -6.85
C SER A 268 1.41 16.68 -7.57
N PRO A 269 1.02 17.95 -7.35
CA PRO A 269 0.07 18.62 -8.21
C PRO A 269 0.66 18.83 -9.62
N LEU A 270 -0.19 18.86 -10.63
CA LEU A 270 0.19 18.96 -12.04
C LEU A 270 0.23 20.43 -12.48
N SER A 271 1.18 20.76 -13.36
CA SER A 271 1.19 22.07 -14.00
C SER A 271 0.09 22.18 -15.05
N ASP A 272 -0.37 23.41 -15.32
CA ASP A 272 -1.33 23.64 -16.40
C ASP A 272 -0.76 23.25 -17.78
N ARG A 273 0.57 23.21 -17.93
CA ARG A 273 1.23 22.67 -19.13
C ARG A 273 0.98 21.17 -19.26
N ASP A 274 1.16 20.42 -18.17
CA ASP A 274 1.00 18.96 -18.18
C ASP A 274 -0.46 18.55 -18.33
N LEU A 275 -1.37 19.27 -17.65
CA LEU A 275 -2.81 19.09 -17.79
C LEU A 275 -3.30 19.34 -19.23
N ASN A 276 -2.63 20.24 -19.94
CA ASN A 276 -2.96 20.61 -21.32
C ASN A 276 -2.11 19.86 -22.38
N ALA A 277 -1.30 18.88 -21.98
CA ALA A 277 -0.32 18.23 -22.88
C ALA A 277 -0.98 17.45 -24.03
N VAL A 278 -2.10 16.77 -23.75
CA VAL A 278 -2.84 15.97 -24.75
C VAL A 278 -4.07 16.71 -25.25
N THR A 279 -4.86 17.26 -24.33
CA THR A 279 -6.10 18.00 -24.62
C THR A 279 -6.10 19.28 -23.82
N ARG A 280 -6.58 20.40 -24.39
CA ARG A 280 -6.77 21.65 -23.65
C ARG A 280 -7.89 21.47 -22.61
N LEU A 281 -7.48 21.11 -21.39
CA LEU A 281 -8.36 20.79 -20.28
C LEU A 281 -8.66 22.01 -19.40
N VAL A 282 -7.66 22.87 -19.19
CA VAL A 282 -7.76 24.05 -18.30
C VAL A 282 -7.28 25.31 -19.00
N ASP A 283 -7.97 26.42 -18.76
CA ASP A 283 -7.50 27.76 -19.14
C ASP A 283 -6.67 28.35 -17.98
N PRO A 284 -5.38 28.65 -18.19
CA PRO A 284 -4.53 29.25 -17.15
C PRO A 284 -5.02 30.61 -16.65
N LEU A 285 -5.76 31.37 -17.46
CA LEU A 285 -6.28 32.69 -17.10
C LEU A 285 -7.77 32.68 -16.78
N GLY A 286 -8.44 31.54 -16.98
CA GLY A 286 -9.87 31.39 -16.83
C GLY A 286 -10.30 31.04 -15.41
N PRO A 287 -11.59 31.28 -15.06
CA PRO A 287 -12.11 30.99 -13.73
C PRO A 287 -12.38 29.49 -13.49
N LEU A 288 -12.39 28.66 -14.54
CA LEU A 288 -12.73 27.25 -14.45
C LEU A 288 -11.64 26.44 -13.73
N ALA A 289 -12.07 25.50 -12.88
CA ALA A 289 -11.18 24.64 -12.07
C ALA A 289 -10.12 25.42 -11.26
N SER A 290 -10.38 26.68 -10.93
CA SER A 290 -9.47 27.58 -10.18
C SER A 290 -9.34 27.24 -8.69
N ALA A 291 -10.15 26.31 -8.19
CA ALA A 291 -10.10 25.79 -6.82
C ALA A 291 -9.65 24.32 -6.75
N SER A 292 -9.20 23.73 -7.87
CA SER A 292 -8.79 22.33 -7.88
C SER A 292 -7.39 22.16 -7.29
N PRO A 293 -7.21 21.37 -6.21
CA PRO A 293 -5.90 21.18 -5.59
C PRO A 293 -4.95 20.32 -6.44
N LEU A 294 -5.45 19.69 -7.52
CA LEU A 294 -4.61 18.98 -8.48
C LEU A 294 -3.77 19.93 -9.35
N ARG A 295 -4.14 21.22 -9.43
CA ARG A 295 -3.38 22.22 -10.21
C ARG A 295 -2.32 22.86 -9.33
N SER A 296 -1.06 22.80 -9.75
CA SER A 296 0.04 23.43 -9.02
C SER A 296 -0.06 24.96 -9.02
N ALA A 297 -0.77 25.55 -9.99
CA ALA A 297 -1.09 26.97 -10.03
C ALA A 297 -2.06 27.41 -8.90
N VAL A 298 -2.85 26.49 -8.35
CA VAL A 298 -3.78 26.76 -7.24
C VAL A 298 -3.07 26.61 -5.91
N GLN A 299 -2.29 25.53 -5.74
CA GLN A 299 -1.57 25.23 -4.51
C GLN A 299 -0.33 24.37 -4.82
N PRO A 300 0.84 24.62 -4.19
CA PRO A 300 2.09 23.93 -4.53
C PRO A 300 2.37 22.67 -3.70
N LYS A 301 1.57 22.37 -2.67
CA LYS A 301 1.82 21.25 -1.75
C LYS A 301 1.43 19.91 -2.41
N PRO A 302 2.15 18.82 -2.10
CA PRO A 302 1.74 17.49 -2.51
C PRO A 302 0.41 17.08 -1.87
N LEU A 303 -0.29 16.18 -2.56
CA LEU A 303 -1.50 15.53 -2.07
C LEU A 303 -1.11 14.23 -1.35
N LEU A 304 -1.54 14.06 -0.10
CA LEU A 304 -1.37 12.81 0.63
C LEU A 304 -2.23 11.72 -0.02
N HIS A 305 -1.59 10.69 -0.59
CA HIS A 305 -2.27 9.59 -1.24
C HIS A 305 -2.46 8.41 -0.30
N ALA A 306 -1.45 8.07 0.49
CA ALA A 306 -1.52 6.99 1.46
C ALA A 306 -0.68 7.25 2.70
N VAL A 307 -1.14 6.69 3.81
CA VAL A 307 -0.44 6.56 5.08
C VAL A 307 -0.30 5.06 5.37
N VAL A 308 0.94 4.64 5.58
CA VAL A 308 1.30 3.26 5.88
C VAL A 308 1.90 3.20 7.27
N SER A 309 1.10 2.77 8.24
CA SER A 309 1.58 2.52 9.60
C SER A 309 2.42 1.24 9.63
N CYS A 310 3.65 1.31 10.12
CA CYS A 310 4.58 0.21 10.13
C CYS A 310 4.78 -0.29 11.56
N ARG A 311 4.47 -1.58 11.80
CA ARG A 311 4.62 -2.20 13.13
C ARG A 311 5.29 -3.56 13.00
N TRP A 312 6.57 -3.65 13.35
CA TRP A 312 7.28 -4.94 13.28
C TRP A 312 6.65 -6.01 14.18
N THR A 313 6.25 -5.63 15.39
CA THR A 313 5.47 -6.46 16.31
C THR A 313 4.32 -5.65 16.91
N LEU A 314 3.22 -6.33 17.23
CA LEU A 314 2.03 -5.70 17.77
C LEU A 314 1.87 -5.97 19.27
N ARG A 315 1.26 -5.00 19.93
CA ARG A 315 0.72 -5.08 21.28
C ARG A 315 -0.63 -4.38 21.27
N SER A 316 -1.51 -4.73 22.20
CA SER A 316 -2.90 -4.25 22.20
C SER A 316 -2.98 -2.72 22.27
N ASP A 317 -2.10 -2.06 23.02
CA ASP A 317 -1.95 -0.61 23.10
C ASP A 317 -1.54 0.01 21.77
N ARG A 318 -0.56 -0.60 21.08
CA ARG A 318 -0.05 -0.11 19.79
C ARG A 318 -1.05 -0.27 18.64
N ALA A 319 -1.90 -1.28 18.70
CA ALA A 319 -2.98 -1.45 17.74
C ALA A 319 -4.03 -0.32 17.87
N GLN A 320 -4.37 0.08 19.10
CA GLN A 320 -5.28 1.20 19.34
C GLN A 320 -4.68 2.53 18.94
N GLN A 321 -3.37 2.72 19.16
CA GLN A 321 -2.66 3.91 18.71
C GLN A 321 -2.80 4.10 17.19
N ALA A 322 -2.52 3.07 16.39
CA ALA A 322 -2.63 3.17 14.94
C ALA A 322 -4.06 3.46 14.46
N LYS A 323 -5.07 2.89 15.13
CA LYS A 323 -6.49 3.18 14.88
C LYS A 323 -6.83 4.64 15.20
N ALA A 324 -6.36 5.18 16.32
CA ALA A 324 -6.59 6.56 16.71
C ALA A 324 -5.94 7.55 15.74
N GLU A 325 -4.70 7.28 15.30
CA GLU A 325 -3.98 8.07 14.30
C GLU A 325 -4.75 8.10 12.96
N ALA A 326 -5.20 6.94 12.49
CA ALA A 326 -6.01 6.85 11.27
C ALA A 326 -7.34 7.61 11.39
N GLN A 327 -8.02 7.52 12.54
CA GLN A 327 -9.25 8.28 12.77
C GLN A 327 -9.01 9.79 12.79
N GLN A 328 -7.87 10.27 13.31
CA GLN A 328 -7.52 11.69 13.24
C GLN A 328 -7.35 12.16 11.78
N LEU A 329 -6.67 11.38 10.95
CA LEU A 329 -6.56 11.63 9.49
C LEU A 329 -7.94 11.73 8.82
N ILE A 330 -8.85 10.84 9.18
CA ILE A 330 -10.20 10.83 8.62
C ILE A 330 -10.94 12.10 9.06
N ARG A 331 -10.97 12.42 10.35
CA ARG A 331 -11.76 13.55 10.89
C ARG A 331 -11.29 14.89 10.37
N ASN A 332 -9.97 15.06 10.24
CA ASN A 332 -9.36 16.35 9.95
C ASN A 332 -9.03 16.58 8.47
N ARG A 333 -9.43 15.70 7.54
CA ARG A 333 -9.13 15.91 6.12
C ARG A 333 -10.02 17.01 5.51
N ARG A 334 -9.46 17.79 4.59
CA ARG A 334 -10.21 18.53 3.57
C ARG A 334 -9.98 17.87 2.21
N GLY A 335 -11.00 17.18 1.70
CA GLY A 335 -10.91 16.44 0.44
C GLY A 335 -11.04 14.91 0.60
N ARG A 336 -10.50 14.17 -0.37
CA ARG A 336 -10.55 12.69 -0.37
C ARG A 336 -9.68 12.14 0.76
N ALA A 337 -10.15 11.10 1.44
CA ALA A 337 -9.35 10.39 2.42
C ALA A 337 -8.16 9.70 1.73
N PRO A 338 -6.94 9.80 2.28
CA PRO A 338 -5.83 8.97 1.81
C PRO A 338 -6.13 7.50 2.12
N HIS A 339 -5.40 6.59 1.49
CA HIS A 339 -5.37 5.19 1.91
C HIS A 339 -4.78 5.10 3.32
N LEU A 340 -5.45 4.43 4.24
CA LEU A 340 -5.05 4.28 5.63
C LEU A 340 -4.79 2.81 5.92
N VAL A 341 -3.53 2.39 5.81
CA VAL A 341 -3.16 0.98 5.87
C VAL A 341 -2.10 0.71 6.92
N MET A 342 -1.96 -0.57 7.29
CA MET A 342 -0.88 -1.02 8.17
C MET A 342 -0.06 -2.12 7.51
N VAL A 343 1.27 -2.07 7.67
CA VAL A 343 2.18 -3.16 7.35
C VAL A 343 2.78 -3.71 8.64
N THR A 344 2.76 -5.03 8.82
CA THR A 344 3.23 -5.65 10.06
C THR A 344 3.99 -6.96 9.89
N GLY A 345 4.91 -7.22 10.84
CA GLY A 345 5.63 -8.48 11.02
C GLY A 345 5.10 -9.36 12.16
N GLU A 346 3.93 -9.02 12.72
CA GLU A 346 3.37 -9.74 13.87
C GLU A 346 2.96 -11.18 13.51
N PRO A 347 3.52 -12.20 14.17
CA PRO A 347 3.22 -13.60 13.86
C PRO A 347 1.92 -14.13 14.49
N MET A 348 1.32 -13.46 15.49
CA MET A 348 0.12 -13.99 16.18
C MET A 348 -1.19 -13.59 15.51
N PRO A 349 -2.04 -14.55 15.08
CA PRO A 349 -3.36 -14.25 14.51
C PRO A 349 -4.26 -13.39 15.41
N SER A 350 -4.23 -13.59 16.73
CA SER A 350 -5.03 -12.81 17.68
C SER A 350 -4.60 -11.34 17.76
N ARG A 351 -3.30 -11.04 17.59
CA ARG A 351 -2.80 -9.66 17.57
C ARG A 351 -3.03 -8.98 16.23
N LEU A 352 -2.92 -9.73 15.13
CA LEU A 352 -3.36 -9.27 13.81
C LEU A 352 -4.85 -8.93 13.83
N ALA A 353 -5.68 -9.78 14.42
CA ALA A 353 -7.11 -9.58 14.54
C ALA A 353 -7.47 -8.30 15.32
N ALA A 354 -6.72 -7.96 16.37
CA ALA A 354 -6.94 -6.75 17.16
C ALA A 354 -6.85 -5.45 16.34
N VAL A 355 -6.12 -5.47 15.22
CA VAL A 355 -5.99 -4.32 14.31
C VAL A 355 -6.77 -4.49 13.01
N ALA A 356 -6.78 -5.69 12.41
CA ALA A 356 -7.43 -5.96 11.13
C ALA A 356 -8.96 -6.05 11.23
N LEU A 357 -9.47 -6.65 12.33
CA LEU A 357 -10.90 -6.71 12.59
C LEU A 357 -11.39 -5.37 13.16
N GLY A 358 -12.57 -4.98 12.71
CA GLY A 358 -13.11 -3.64 12.88
C GLY A 358 -13.40 -2.99 11.53
N THR A 359 -14.15 -1.90 11.56
CA THR A 359 -14.63 -1.21 10.37
C THR A 359 -14.35 0.27 10.48
N GLY A 360 -13.63 0.81 9.49
CA GLY A 360 -13.61 2.24 9.21
C GLY A 360 -12.39 3.02 9.69
N GLU A 361 -11.48 2.44 10.49
CA GLU A 361 -10.21 3.12 10.81
C GLU A 361 -9.11 2.81 9.80
N LEU A 362 -8.88 1.53 9.51
CA LEU A 362 -7.90 1.07 8.53
C LEU A 362 -8.61 0.43 7.34
N ASP A 363 -8.13 0.73 6.14
CA ASP A 363 -8.61 0.15 4.91
C ASP A 363 -8.27 -1.34 4.86
N CYS A 364 -7.01 -1.69 5.15
CA CYS A 364 -6.51 -3.07 5.20
C CYS A 364 -5.22 -3.18 6.01
N VAL A 365 -4.92 -4.39 6.49
CA VAL A 365 -3.63 -4.76 7.08
C VAL A 365 -2.88 -5.66 6.10
N TYR A 366 -1.61 -5.40 5.91
CA TYR A 366 -0.72 -6.15 5.04
C TYR A 366 0.34 -6.84 5.89
N HIS A 367 0.37 -8.17 5.84
CA HIS A 367 1.41 -8.94 6.51
C HIS A 367 2.64 -9.03 5.61
N PHE A 368 3.83 -8.84 6.19
CA PHE A 368 5.07 -8.82 5.44
C PHE A 368 5.37 -10.16 4.72
N ALA A 369 4.83 -11.27 5.24
CA ALA A 369 5.07 -12.63 4.79
C ALA A 369 3.81 -13.48 4.99
N LEU A 370 2.69 -13.11 4.34
CA LEU A 370 1.39 -13.71 4.64
C LEU A 370 1.35 -15.19 4.27
N HIS A 371 1.93 -15.55 3.13
CA HIS A 371 1.93 -16.92 2.64
C HIS A 371 2.67 -17.86 3.61
N GLU A 372 3.81 -17.43 4.12
CA GLU A 372 4.62 -18.17 5.09
C GLU A 372 3.89 -18.30 6.44
N LEU A 373 3.19 -17.26 6.88
CA LEU A 373 2.36 -17.32 8.09
C LEU A 373 1.18 -18.29 7.93
N MET A 374 0.53 -18.31 6.76
CA MET A 374 -0.57 -19.22 6.48
C MET A 374 -0.11 -20.68 6.46
N ASP A 375 1.06 -20.95 5.90
CA ASP A 375 1.63 -22.30 5.88
C ASP A 375 2.11 -22.73 7.28
N ALA A 376 2.48 -21.78 8.15
CA ALA A 376 2.91 -22.03 9.53
C ALA A 376 1.78 -22.40 10.51
N ILE A 377 0.52 -22.08 10.18
CA ILE A 377 -0.62 -22.30 11.05
C ILE A 377 -1.29 -23.62 10.70
N ASP A 378 -1.04 -24.64 11.51
CA ASP A 378 -1.70 -25.95 11.41
C ASP A 378 -3.09 -25.92 12.11
N PRO A 379 -4.19 -26.11 11.37
CA PRO A 379 -5.55 -26.15 11.95
C PRO A 379 -5.76 -27.25 13.00
N ALA A 380 -4.98 -28.34 12.97
CA ALA A 380 -5.06 -29.40 13.97
C ALA A 380 -4.41 -28.99 15.31
N VAL A 381 -3.40 -28.11 15.26
CA VAL A 381 -2.64 -27.65 16.43
C VAL A 381 -3.23 -26.35 17.00
N ASP A 382 -3.67 -25.42 16.16
CA ASP A 382 -4.28 -24.15 16.56
C ASP A 382 -5.51 -23.81 15.71
N PRO A 383 -6.65 -24.48 15.95
CA PRO A 383 -7.88 -24.25 15.19
C PRO A 383 -8.39 -22.81 15.36
N ALA A 384 -8.19 -22.20 16.53
CA ALA A 384 -8.61 -20.82 16.78
C ALA A 384 -7.77 -19.81 15.98
N GLY A 385 -6.45 -20.01 15.92
CA GLY A 385 -5.56 -19.21 15.08
C GLY A 385 -5.88 -19.35 13.60
N ALA A 386 -6.13 -20.57 13.13
CA ALA A 386 -6.53 -20.85 11.74
C ALA A 386 -7.84 -20.16 11.36
N GLU A 387 -8.85 -20.23 12.23
CA GLU A 387 -10.15 -19.59 12.00
C GLU A 387 -10.05 -18.06 11.95
N LEU A 388 -9.25 -17.46 12.84
CA LEU A 388 -8.99 -16.02 12.81
C LEU A 388 -8.29 -15.59 11.52
N MET A 389 -7.28 -16.34 11.07
CA MET A 389 -6.61 -16.06 9.79
C MET A 389 -7.59 -16.16 8.62
N HIS A 390 -8.39 -17.22 8.57
CA HIS A 390 -9.39 -17.42 7.54
C HIS A 390 -10.38 -16.25 7.51
N THR A 391 -10.91 -15.86 8.68
CA THR A 391 -11.84 -14.73 8.84
C THR A 391 -11.23 -13.43 8.32
N MET A 392 -9.98 -13.12 8.68
CA MET A 392 -9.32 -11.87 8.26
C MET A 392 -9.03 -11.84 6.76
N VAL A 393 -8.56 -12.95 6.18
CA VAL A 393 -8.23 -13.03 4.74
C VAL A 393 -9.49 -13.02 3.88
N GLN A 394 -10.48 -13.86 4.20
CA GLN A 394 -11.76 -13.88 3.46
C GLN A 394 -12.55 -12.59 3.63
N GLY A 395 -12.48 -11.98 4.82
CA GLY A 395 -13.03 -10.66 5.10
C GLY A 395 -12.29 -9.50 4.42
N ARG A 396 -11.23 -9.78 3.64
CA ARG A 396 -10.38 -8.78 2.95
C ARG A 396 -9.76 -7.76 3.91
N ARG A 397 -9.52 -8.17 5.16
CA ARG A 397 -8.94 -7.35 6.23
C ARG A 397 -7.44 -7.58 6.40
N LEU A 398 -6.94 -8.72 5.95
CA LEU A 398 -5.53 -9.09 5.95
C LEU A 398 -5.10 -9.56 4.55
N ARG A 399 -4.02 -8.99 4.03
CA ARG A 399 -3.45 -9.27 2.70
C ARG A 399 -1.93 -9.42 2.76
N ASP A 400 -1.29 -9.89 1.69
CA ASP A 400 0.17 -9.96 1.61
C ASP A 400 0.74 -8.59 1.22
N ILE A 401 1.98 -8.29 1.61
CA ILE A 401 2.66 -7.06 1.19
C ILE A 401 2.71 -6.88 -0.33
N SER A 402 2.64 -7.95 -1.11
CA SER A 402 2.53 -7.90 -2.58
C SER A 402 1.24 -7.27 -3.10
N ASP A 403 0.17 -7.28 -2.31
CA ASP A 403 -1.13 -6.71 -2.70
C ASP A 403 -1.17 -5.19 -2.56
N LEU A 404 -0.39 -4.63 -1.62
CA LEU A 404 -0.42 -3.22 -1.27
C LEU A 404 -0.19 -2.27 -2.47
N PRO A 405 0.82 -2.47 -3.35
CA PRO A 405 1.04 -1.56 -4.48
C PRO A 405 -0.17 -1.46 -5.42
N LEU A 406 -0.87 -2.58 -5.68
CA LEU A 406 -2.07 -2.59 -6.54
C LEU A 406 -3.27 -1.95 -5.84
N ASP A 407 -3.43 -2.15 -4.53
CA ASP A 407 -4.50 -1.48 -3.77
C ASP A 407 -4.31 0.04 -3.71
N LEU A 408 -3.06 0.52 -3.74
CA LEU A 408 -2.75 1.94 -3.87
C LEU A 408 -3.02 2.51 -5.27
N ALA A 409 -3.25 1.67 -6.28
CA ALA A 409 -3.53 2.11 -7.64
C ALA A 409 -5.03 2.40 -7.91
N ILE A 410 -5.93 2.07 -6.96
CA ILE A 410 -7.39 2.26 -7.05
C ILE A 410 -7.75 3.76 -6.99
#